data_AF-N8YFX4-F1
#
_entry.id   AF-N8YFX4-F1
#
_cell.length_a   1.000
_cell.length_b   1.000
_cell.length_c   1.000
_cell.angle_alpha   90.00
_cell.angle_beta   90.00
_cell.angle_gamma   90.00
#
_symmetry.space_group_name_H-M   'P 1'
#
loop_
_entity.id
_entity.type
_entity.pdbx_description
1 polymer ?
#
loop_
_entity_poly.entity_id
_entity_poly.type
_entity_poly.pdbx_seq_one_letter_code
_entity_poly.pdbx_strand_id
1 'polypeptide(L)'
;MKLLQHLLLASACISTNFAFAAPASDQQVQQLLKVMNIDELLQETIQQIRPQLDQQAYQIIQMTVKKDQLNPQEQIVANELADKMYEQSKKTIAWDQIKPVYLKIYKDIYSAEEVQAQIDFYSSAIGQSILKKTPQVAQETMKVMNSQLIKSVQNASEDFKEVTKKLDALKKAANTQ
;
A
#
# COMPACT_ATOMS: atom_id res chain seq x y z
N MET A 1 50.67 -60.30 -7.57
CA MET A 1 49.39 -60.19 -6.84
C MET A 1 49.45 -59.01 -5.89
N LYS A 2 48.49 -58.09 -6.04
CA LYS A 2 47.90 -57.21 -5.01
C LYS A 2 48.86 -56.32 -4.22
N LEU A 3 48.92 -55.03 -4.58
CA LEU A 3 49.06 -53.93 -3.60
C LEU A 3 48.84 -52.51 -4.19
N LEU A 4 48.22 -52.38 -5.37
CA LEU A 4 48.02 -51.07 -6.04
C LEU A 4 46.55 -50.61 -6.03
N GLN A 5 45.84 -50.80 -4.92
CA GLN A 5 44.36 -50.71 -4.93
C GLN A 5 43.70 -50.04 -3.72
N HIS A 6 44.43 -49.23 -2.95
CA HIS A 6 43.82 -48.39 -1.91
C HIS A 6 44.25 -46.94 -2.12
N LEU A 7 43.47 -46.21 -2.89
CA LEU A 7 42.29 -45.46 -2.45
C LEU A 7 42.73 -43.99 -2.41
N LEU A 8 42.66 -43.38 -3.59
CA LEU A 8 42.61 -41.93 -3.75
C LEU A 8 41.71 -41.36 -2.67
N LEU A 9 42.30 -40.66 -1.69
CA LEU A 9 41.56 -39.83 -0.76
C LEU A 9 40.78 -38.83 -1.60
N ALA A 10 39.46 -39.02 -1.62
CA ALA A 10 38.50 -38.16 -2.26
C ALA A 10 38.59 -36.76 -1.62
N SER A 11 39.34 -35.87 -2.25
CA SER A 11 39.22 -34.43 -2.02
C SER A 11 37.94 -33.97 -2.71
N ALA A 12 36.79 -34.25 -2.10
CA ALA A 12 35.52 -33.65 -2.45
C ALA A 12 35.60 -32.16 -2.08
N CYS A 13 35.98 -31.33 -3.05
CA CYS A 13 35.76 -29.90 -2.99
C CYS A 13 34.26 -29.67 -2.78
N ILE A 14 33.88 -29.28 -1.56
CA ILE A 14 32.60 -28.64 -1.30
C ILE A 14 32.70 -27.25 -1.92
N SER A 15 32.45 -27.14 -3.22
CA SER A 15 32.15 -25.86 -3.84
C SER A 15 30.76 -25.45 -3.36
N THR A 16 30.71 -24.69 -2.27
CA THR A 16 29.55 -23.85 -1.99
C THR A 16 29.42 -22.88 -3.15
N ASN A 17 28.63 -23.26 -4.16
CA ASN A 17 28.08 -22.31 -5.10
C ASN A 17 27.24 -21.35 -4.24
N PHE A 18 27.79 -20.19 -3.92
CA PHE A 18 26.95 -19.02 -3.71
C PHE A 18 26.28 -18.77 -5.06
N ALA A 19 25.20 -19.50 -5.31
CA ALA A 19 24.28 -19.20 -6.39
C ALA A 19 23.68 -17.86 -6.01
N PHE A 20 24.30 -16.78 -6.48
CA PHE A 20 23.61 -15.52 -6.60
C PHE A 20 22.40 -15.83 -7.46
N ALA A 21 21.24 -15.87 -6.81
CA ALA A 21 19.98 -16.14 -7.46
C ALA A 21 19.84 -15.16 -8.62
N ALA A 22 19.61 -15.68 -9.83
CA ALA A 22 19.64 -14.84 -11.01
C ALA A 22 18.57 -13.74 -10.87
N PRO A 23 18.83 -12.50 -11.30
CA PRO A 23 17.81 -11.48 -11.28
C PRO A 23 16.64 -11.90 -12.18
N ALA A 24 15.42 -11.56 -11.78
CA ALA A 24 14.25 -11.87 -12.59
C ALA A 24 14.34 -11.23 -13.98
N SER A 25 13.83 -11.94 -15.00
CA SER A 25 13.72 -11.39 -16.34
C SER A 25 12.54 -10.42 -16.47
N ASP A 26 12.62 -9.47 -17.41
CA ASP A 26 11.50 -8.57 -17.73
C ASP A 26 10.23 -9.34 -18.09
N GLN A 27 10.38 -10.49 -18.77
CA GLN A 27 9.25 -11.33 -19.15
C GLN A 27 8.57 -11.96 -17.94
N GLN A 28 9.35 -12.50 -16.99
CA GLN A 28 8.80 -13.06 -15.76
C GLN A 28 8.07 -11.99 -14.94
N VAL A 29 8.68 -10.82 -14.74
CA VAL A 29 8.03 -9.75 -13.99
C VAL A 29 6.77 -9.26 -14.70
N GLN A 30 6.79 -9.11 -16.03
CA GLN A 30 5.57 -8.76 -16.78
C GLN A 30 4.46 -9.79 -16.63
N GLN A 31 4.80 -11.08 -16.65
CA GLN A 31 3.84 -12.14 -16.40
C GLN A 31 3.30 -12.08 -14.97
N LEU A 32 4.16 -11.83 -13.97
CA LEU A 32 3.75 -11.67 -12.58
C LEU A 32 2.74 -10.52 -12.42
N LEU A 33 3.06 -9.34 -12.95
CA LEU A 33 2.17 -8.18 -12.87
C LEU A 33 0.81 -8.44 -13.55
N LYS A 34 0.81 -9.22 -14.64
CA LYS A 34 -0.42 -9.62 -15.32
C LYS A 34 -1.26 -10.57 -14.47
N VAL A 35 -0.67 -11.61 -13.88
CA VAL A 35 -1.45 -12.56 -13.05
C VAL A 35 -1.93 -11.91 -11.74
N MET A 36 -1.25 -10.87 -11.28
CA MET A 36 -1.68 -10.05 -10.15
C MET A 36 -2.74 -8.99 -10.53
N ASN A 37 -3.09 -8.84 -11.82
CA ASN A 37 -4.03 -7.82 -12.35
C ASN A 37 -3.67 -6.40 -11.88
N ILE A 38 -2.38 -6.05 -11.91
CA ILE A 38 -1.92 -4.73 -11.41
C ILE A 38 -2.49 -3.58 -12.23
N ASP A 39 -2.72 -3.78 -13.53
CA ASP A 39 -3.36 -2.79 -14.40
C ASP A 39 -4.79 -2.48 -13.95
N GLU A 40 -5.59 -3.50 -13.63
CA GLU A 40 -6.93 -3.34 -13.07
C GLU A 40 -6.89 -2.65 -11.70
N LEU A 41 -5.99 -3.09 -10.81
CA LEU A 41 -5.81 -2.48 -9.49
C LEU A 41 -5.46 -0.98 -9.57
N LEU A 42 -4.62 -0.59 -10.52
CA LEU A 42 -4.27 0.82 -10.74
C LEU A 42 -5.49 1.64 -11.22
N GLN A 43 -6.32 1.06 -12.09
CA GLN A 43 -7.56 1.71 -12.55
C GLN A 43 -8.56 1.88 -11.39
N GLU A 44 -8.77 0.83 -10.60
CA GLU A 44 -9.64 0.88 -9.42
C GLU A 44 -9.15 1.91 -8.40
N THR A 45 -7.84 1.94 -8.15
CA THR A 45 -7.21 2.90 -7.23
C THR A 45 -7.53 4.33 -7.64
N ILE A 46 -7.44 4.65 -8.94
CA ILE A 46 -7.76 6.00 -9.41
C ILE A 46 -9.23 6.34 -9.27
N GLN A 47 -10.12 5.40 -9.60
CA GLN A 47 -11.54 5.63 -9.41
C GLN A 47 -11.87 5.92 -7.94
N GLN A 48 -11.20 5.25 -7.01
CA GLN A 48 -11.41 5.43 -5.57
C GLN A 48 -10.91 6.78 -5.04
N ILE A 49 -9.91 7.43 -5.65
CA ILE A 49 -9.43 8.74 -5.16
C ILE A 49 -10.30 9.92 -5.62
N ARG A 50 -11.24 9.72 -6.56
CA ARG A 50 -12.06 10.81 -7.11
C ARG A 50 -12.72 11.69 -6.02
N PRO A 51 -13.39 11.14 -4.99
CA PRO A 51 -14.01 11.95 -3.94
C PRO A 51 -12.99 12.79 -3.16
N GLN A 52 -11.77 12.30 -2.98
CA GLN A 52 -10.70 13.04 -2.31
C GLN A 52 -10.23 14.22 -3.16
N LEU A 53 -10.12 14.03 -4.49
CA LEU A 53 -9.79 15.12 -5.42
C LEU A 53 -10.90 16.16 -5.48
N ASP A 54 -12.16 15.74 -5.46
CA ASP A 54 -13.31 16.66 -5.39
C ASP A 54 -13.20 17.52 -4.11
N GLN A 55 -13.01 16.90 -2.95
CA GLN A 55 -12.85 17.62 -1.69
C GLN A 55 -11.66 18.60 -1.73
N GLN A 56 -10.52 18.16 -2.25
CA GLN A 56 -9.31 18.99 -2.34
C GLN A 56 -9.53 20.19 -3.27
N ALA A 57 -10.18 20.01 -4.41
CA ALA A 57 -10.50 21.09 -5.33
C ALA A 57 -11.42 22.13 -4.69
N TYR A 58 -12.46 21.70 -3.96
CA TYR A 58 -13.34 22.61 -3.23
C TYR A 58 -12.56 23.44 -2.20
N GLN A 59 -11.67 22.81 -1.43
CA GLN A 59 -10.82 23.50 -0.46
C GLN A 59 -9.92 24.54 -1.12
N ILE A 60 -9.30 24.21 -2.27
CA ILE A 60 -8.47 25.16 -3.03
C ILE A 60 -9.29 26.39 -3.45
N ILE A 61 -10.49 26.20 -3.99
CA ILE A 61 -11.34 27.31 -4.40
C ILE A 61 -11.78 28.14 -3.20
N GLN A 62 -12.22 27.51 -2.10
CA GLN A 62 -12.58 28.20 -0.85
C GLN A 62 -11.47 29.12 -0.35
N MET A 63 -10.23 28.62 -0.31
CA MET A 63 -9.06 29.41 0.10
C MET A 63 -8.76 30.54 -0.89
N THR A 64 -8.90 30.29 -2.19
CA THR A 64 -8.63 31.27 -3.24
C THR A 64 -9.60 32.44 -3.19
N VAL A 65 -10.90 32.16 -3.02
CA VAL A 65 -11.94 33.20 -2.92
C VAL A 65 -12.12 33.74 -1.51
N LYS A 66 -11.43 33.14 -0.52
CA LYS A 66 -11.50 33.45 0.93
C LYS A 66 -12.92 33.36 1.50
N LYS A 67 -13.62 32.28 1.18
CA LYS A 67 -14.99 32.00 1.67
C LYS A 67 -15.11 30.54 2.11
N ASP A 68 -15.88 30.33 3.17
CA ASP A 68 -16.19 28.98 3.65
C ASP A 68 -17.23 28.27 2.77
N GLN A 69 -18.13 29.03 2.12
CA GLN A 69 -19.16 28.47 1.24
C GLN A 69 -19.02 29.03 -0.17
N LEU A 70 -18.98 28.11 -1.14
CA LEU A 70 -18.92 28.43 -2.56
C LEU A 70 -20.33 28.63 -3.12
N ASN A 71 -20.52 29.69 -3.90
CA ASN A 71 -21.73 29.88 -4.70
C ASN A 71 -21.78 28.91 -5.90
N PRO A 72 -22.91 28.76 -6.61
CA PRO A 72 -23.03 27.79 -7.70
C PRO A 72 -21.98 27.93 -8.82
N GLN A 73 -21.55 29.15 -9.16
CA GLN A 73 -20.51 29.37 -10.18
C GLN A 73 -19.14 28.93 -9.66
N GLU A 74 -18.82 29.22 -8.40
CA GLU A 74 -17.58 28.78 -7.75
C GLU A 74 -17.53 27.24 -7.60
N GLN A 75 -18.67 26.59 -7.36
CA GLN A 75 -18.78 25.13 -7.33
C GLN A 75 -18.51 24.49 -8.70
N ILE A 76 -18.99 25.10 -9.78
CA ILE A 76 -18.68 24.66 -11.16
C ILE A 76 -17.17 24.72 -11.40
N VAL A 77 -16.51 25.81 -10.99
CA VAL A 77 -15.05 25.96 -11.11
C VAL A 77 -14.31 24.91 -10.27
N ALA A 78 -14.80 24.62 -9.06
CA ALA A 78 -14.22 23.57 -8.21
C ALA A 78 -14.34 22.18 -8.85
N ASN A 79 -15.50 21.86 -9.45
CA ASN A 79 -15.69 20.60 -10.18
C ASN A 79 -14.76 20.52 -11.40
N GLU A 80 -14.58 21.61 -12.15
CA GLU A 80 -13.66 21.65 -13.29
C GLU A 80 -12.20 21.40 -12.83
N LEU A 81 -11.78 22.01 -11.72
CA LEU A 81 -10.47 21.75 -11.14
C LEU A 81 -10.32 20.28 -10.73
N ALA A 82 -11.33 19.70 -10.09
CA ALA A 82 -11.33 18.30 -9.70
C ALA A 82 -11.20 17.37 -10.92
N ASP A 83 -11.90 17.65 -12.02
CA ASP A 83 -11.79 16.90 -13.27
C ASP A 83 -10.37 16.99 -13.86
N LYS A 84 -9.76 18.18 -13.86
CA LYS A 84 -8.37 18.34 -14.32
C LYS A 84 -7.39 17.56 -13.43
N MET A 85 -7.57 17.60 -12.11
CA MET A 85 -6.74 16.84 -11.16
C MET A 85 -6.90 15.34 -11.37
N TYR A 86 -8.12 14.87 -11.61
CA TYR A 86 -8.41 13.46 -11.89
C TYR A 86 -7.77 12.99 -13.20
N GLU A 87 -7.93 13.74 -14.29
CA GLU A 87 -7.30 13.42 -15.58
C GLU A 87 -5.78 13.46 -15.51
N GLN A 88 -5.21 14.39 -14.74
CA GLN A 88 -3.77 14.42 -14.50
C GLN A 88 -3.31 13.18 -13.73
N SER A 89 -4.05 12.79 -12.69
CA SER A 89 -3.74 11.60 -11.89
C SER A 89 -3.79 10.33 -12.74
N LYS A 90 -4.81 10.18 -13.60
CA LYS A 90 -4.91 9.08 -14.58
C LYS A 90 -3.67 8.99 -15.47
N LYS A 91 -3.19 10.11 -16.00
CA LYS A 91 -1.99 10.15 -16.85
C LYS A 91 -0.74 9.76 -16.07
N THR A 92 -0.59 10.28 -14.86
CA THR A 92 0.60 10.03 -14.02
C THR A 92 0.73 8.57 -13.62
N ILE A 93 -0.38 7.90 -13.31
CA ILE A 93 -0.36 6.50 -12.89
C ILE A 93 -0.69 5.52 -14.02
N ALA A 94 -0.78 6.01 -15.27
CA ALA A 94 -1.10 5.18 -16.41
C ALA A 94 -0.11 4.02 -16.50
N TRP A 95 -0.61 2.86 -16.95
CA TRP A 95 0.14 1.61 -16.94
C TRP A 95 1.48 1.71 -17.66
N ASP A 96 1.53 2.43 -18.77
CA ASP A 96 2.74 2.73 -19.54
C ASP A 96 3.80 3.51 -18.74
N GLN A 97 3.37 4.38 -17.82
CA GLN A 97 4.27 5.16 -16.95
C GLN A 97 4.77 4.33 -15.76
N ILE A 98 3.90 3.49 -15.20
CA ILE A 98 4.18 2.78 -13.94
C ILE A 98 4.85 1.42 -14.17
N LYS A 99 4.58 0.75 -15.30
CA LYS A 99 5.18 -0.56 -15.63
C LYS A 99 6.71 -0.59 -15.54
N PRO A 100 7.49 0.39 -16.08
CA PRO A 100 8.94 0.39 -15.96
C PRO A 100 9.43 0.46 -14.50
N VAL A 101 8.69 1.15 -13.63
CA VAL A 101 8.99 1.25 -12.20
C VAL A 101 8.81 -0.11 -11.54
N TYR A 102 7.69 -0.80 -11.79
CA TYR A 102 7.49 -2.16 -11.28
C TYR A 102 8.55 -3.14 -11.79
N LEU A 103 8.88 -3.08 -13.08
CA LEU A 103 9.93 -3.92 -13.66
C LEU A 103 11.24 -3.75 -12.91
N LYS A 104 11.66 -2.51 -12.66
CA LYS A 104 12.87 -2.22 -11.91
C LYS A 104 12.79 -2.73 -10.47
N ILE A 105 11.73 -2.38 -9.73
CA ILE A 105 11.61 -2.74 -8.31
C ILE A 105 11.59 -4.26 -8.10
N TYR A 106 10.83 -5.00 -8.90
CA TYR A 106 10.77 -6.46 -8.75
C TYR A 106 12.11 -7.12 -9.09
N LYS A 107 12.86 -6.63 -10.07
CA LYS A 107 14.19 -7.15 -10.43
C LYS A 107 15.27 -6.79 -9.41
N ASP A 108 15.12 -5.65 -8.74
CA ASP A 108 16.05 -5.19 -7.70
C ASP A 108 15.84 -5.96 -6.39
N ILE A 109 14.63 -6.47 -6.12
CA ILE A 109 14.26 -7.07 -4.83
C ILE A 109 14.15 -8.59 -4.89
N TYR A 110 13.55 -9.15 -5.95
CA TYR A 110 13.26 -10.58 -6.04
C TYR A 110 14.17 -11.29 -7.03
N SER A 111 14.53 -12.52 -6.70
CA SER A 111 15.20 -13.40 -7.65
C SER A 111 14.23 -13.94 -8.72
N ALA A 112 14.78 -14.51 -9.79
CA ALA A 112 14.01 -15.16 -10.84
C ALA A 112 13.16 -16.31 -10.29
N GLU A 113 13.70 -17.08 -9.33
CA GLU A 113 13.00 -18.19 -8.68
C GLU A 113 11.84 -17.70 -7.81
N GLU A 114 12.03 -16.62 -7.05
CA GLU A 114 10.98 -16.03 -6.22
C GLU A 114 9.86 -15.42 -7.06
N VAL A 115 10.20 -14.74 -8.16
CA VAL A 115 9.20 -14.24 -9.12
C VAL A 115 8.46 -15.40 -9.76
N GLN A 116 9.14 -16.48 -10.13
CA GLN A 116 8.48 -17.66 -10.68
C GLN A 116 7.52 -18.32 -9.68
N ALA A 117 7.93 -18.47 -8.42
CA ALA A 117 7.06 -19.01 -7.37
C ALA A 117 5.80 -18.15 -7.17
N GLN A 118 5.93 -16.83 -7.22
CA GLN A 118 4.79 -15.92 -7.18
C GLN A 118 3.87 -16.10 -8.40
N ILE A 119 4.43 -16.24 -9.61
CA ILE A 119 3.66 -16.51 -10.83
C ILE A 119 2.87 -17.81 -10.67
N ASP A 120 3.52 -18.89 -10.26
CA ASP A 120 2.89 -20.21 -10.14
C ASP A 120 1.74 -20.17 -9.13
N PHE A 121 1.97 -19.53 -7.98
CA PHE A 121 0.95 -19.38 -6.95
C PHE A 121 -0.22 -18.51 -7.45
N TYR A 122 0.03 -17.29 -7.91
CA TYR A 122 -1.03 -16.38 -8.33
C TYR A 122 -1.73 -16.82 -9.62
N SER A 123 -1.12 -17.68 -10.44
CA SER A 123 -1.80 -18.30 -11.60
C SER A 123 -2.78 -19.41 -11.19
N SER A 124 -2.63 -19.98 -9.99
CA SER A 124 -3.53 -21.03 -9.51
C SER A 124 -4.92 -20.49 -9.16
N ALA A 125 -5.94 -21.34 -9.23
CA ALA A 125 -7.31 -20.97 -8.83
C ALA A 125 -7.39 -20.50 -7.36
N ILE A 126 -6.60 -21.11 -6.48
CA ILE A 126 -6.52 -20.72 -5.07
C ILE A 126 -5.79 -19.39 -4.90
N GLY A 127 -4.66 -19.17 -5.59
CA GLY A 127 -3.94 -17.90 -5.55
C GLY A 127 -4.78 -16.74 -6.06
N GLN A 128 -5.51 -16.93 -7.16
CA GLN A 128 -6.50 -15.94 -7.65
C GLN A 128 -7.61 -15.69 -6.62
N SER A 129 -8.13 -16.73 -5.96
CA SER A 129 -9.16 -16.55 -4.92
C SER A 129 -8.63 -15.75 -3.72
N ILE A 130 -7.39 -16.01 -3.31
CA ILE A 130 -6.71 -15.29 -2.23
C ILE A 130 -6.52 -13.83 -2.65
N LEU A 131 -5.94 -13.57 -3.82
CA LEU A 131 -5.68 -12.22 -4.33
C LEU A 131 -6.94 -11.35 -4.32
N LYS A 132 -8.09 -11.91 -4.80
CA LYS A 132 -9.39 -11.22 -4.79
C LYS A 132 -9.95 -10.95 -3.40
N LYS A 133 -9.63 -11.78 -2.41
CA LYS A 133 -10.11 -11.65 -1.02
C LYS A 133 -9.19 -10.82 -0.13
N THR A 134 -7.94 -10.60 -0.53
CA THR A 134 -6.98 -9.80 0.25
C THR A 134 -7.51 -8.40 0.61
N PRO A 135 -8.13 -7.63 -0.31
CA PRO A 135 -8.72 -6.33 0.04
C PRO A 135 -9.85 -6.45 1.08
N GLN A 136 -10.70 -7.48 0.95
CA GLN A 136 -11.79 -7.73 1.89
C GLN A 136 -11.26 -8.06 3.30
N VAL A 137 -10.20 -8.87 3.40
CA VAL A 137 -9.56 -9.18 4.69
C VAL A 137 -9.02 -7.90 5.34
N ALA A 138 -8.34 -7.05 4.56
CA ALA A 138 -7.84 -5.76 5.05
C ALA A 138 -8.98 -4.87 5.54
N GLN A 139 -10.07 -4.76 4.78
CA GLN A 139 -11.25 -3.97 5.12
C GLN A 139 -11.91 -4.42 6.43
N GLU A 140 -12.17 -5.73 6.58
CA GLU A 140 -12.79 -6.26 7.80
C GLU A 140 -11.85 -6.13 9.01
N THR A 141 -10.54 -6.29 8.81
CA THR A 141 -9.55 -6.07 9.87
C THR A 141 -9.59 -4.62 10.37
N MET A 142 -9.60 -3.65 9.46
CA MET A 142 -9.68 -2.23 9.82
C MET A 142 -10.97 -1.90 10.56
N LYS A 143 -12.10 -2.47 10.16
CA LYS A 143 -13.39 -2.29 10.83
C LYS A 143 -13.37 -2.79 12.28
N VAL A 144 -12.80 -3.97 12.52
CA VAL A 144 -12.66 -4.53 13.87
C VAL A 144 -11.74 -3.65 14.72
N MET A 145 -10.59 -3.24 14.18
CA MET A 145 -9.65 -2.36 14.87
C MET A 145 -10.30 -1.02 15.25
N ASN A 146 -11.05 -0.40 14.34
CA ASN A 146 -11.76 0.85 14.62
C ASN A 146 -12.79 0.68 15.75
N SER A 147 -13.55 -0.42 15.75
CA SER A 147 -14.49 -0.71 16.84
C SER A 147 -13.77 -0.86 18.19
N GLN A 148 -12.61 -1.53 18.20
CA GLN A 148 -11.82 -1.72 19.41
C GLN A 148 -11.24 -0.40 19.93
N LEU A 149 -10.77 0.48 19.03
CA LEU A 149 -10.30 1.81 19.40
C LEU A 149 -11.41 2.66 20.03
N ILE A 150 -12.63 2.63 19.47
CA ILE A 150 -13.79 3.32 20.04
C ILE A 150 -14.10 2.81 21.45
N LYS A 151 -14.08 1.49 21.68
CA LYS A 151 -14.28 0.91 23.01
C LYS A 151 -13.19 1.32 23.99
N SER A 152 -11.94 1.39 23.53
CA SER A 152 -10.81 1.86 24.35
C SER A 152 -11.04 3.29 24.85
N VAL A 153 -11.45 4.19 23.94
CA VAL A 153 -11.78 5.58 24.29
C VAL A 153 -12.95 5.67 25.28
N GLN A 154 -13.97 4.83 25.13
CA GLN A 154 -15.10 4.77 26.07
C GLN A 154 -14.67 4.29 27.46
N ASN A 155 -13.77 3.30 27.52
CA ASN A 155 -13.27 2.76 28.78
C ASN A 155 -12.32 3.72 29.51
N ALA A 156 -11.68 4.65 28.79
CA ALA A 156 -10.87 5.73 29.36
C ALA A 156 -11.70 6.80 30.12
N SER A 157 -13.00 6.57 30.37
CA SER A 157 -13.88 7.50 31.09
C SER A 157 -13.40 7.86 32.50
N GLU A 158 -12.68 6.97 33.19
CA GLU A 158 -12.07 7.25 34.48
C GLU A 158 -10.87 8.18 34.36
N ASP A 159 -10.00 7.94 33.37
CA ASP A 159 -8.87 8.81 33.04
C ASP A 159 -9.36 10.22 32.67
N PHE A 160 -10.43 10.32 31.88
CA PHE A 160 -11.04 11.60 31.54
C PHE A 160 -11.53 12.35 32.78
N LYS A 161 -12.24 11.67 33.70
CA LYS A 161 -12.71 12.29 34.95
C LYS A 161 -11.54 12.79 35.80
N GLU A 162 -10.46 12.00 35.89
CA GLU A 162 -9.26 12.38 36.64
C GLU A 162 -8.60 13.64 36.05
N VAL A 163 -8.42 13.68 34.73
CA VAL A 163 -7.83 14.82 34.03
C VAL A 163 -8.69 16.07 34.19
N THR A 164 -10.02 15.96 34.03
CA THR A 164 -10.93 17.10 34.24
C THR A 164 -10.84 17.63 35.68
N LYS A 165 -10.80 16.75 36.68
CA LYS A 165 -10.65 17.15 38.09
C LYS A 165 -9.33 17.89 38.34
N LYS A 166 -8.23 17.45 37.74
CA LYS A 166 -6.93 18.14 37.81
C LYS A 166 -7.00 19.52 37.16
N LEU A 167 -7.61 19.64 35.98
CA LEU A 167 -7.79 20.93 35.30
C LEU A 167 -8.62 21.93 36.12
N ASP A 168 -9.70 21.46 36.76
CA ASP A 168 -10.53 22.32 37.62
C ASP A 168 -9.78 22.78 38.87
N ALA A 169 -8.96 21.92 39.48
CA ALA A 169 -8.12 22.29 40.61
C ALA A 169 -7.09 23.37 40.23
N LEU A 170 -6.45 23.25 39.05
CA LEU A 170 -5.50 24.25 38.55
C LEU A 170 -6.18 25.60 38.28
N LYS A 171 -7.37 25.61 37.66
CA LYS A 171 -8.14 26.83 37.44
C LYS A 171 -8.50 27.53 38.75
N LYS A 172 -8.91 26.77 39.78
CA LYS A 172 -9.20 27.33 41.12
C LYS A 172 -7.95 27.93 41.76
N ALA A 173 -6.82 27.24 41.69
CA ALA A 173 -5.55 27.74 42.23
C ALA A 173 -5.09 29.04 41.54
N ALA A 174 -5.23 29.13 40.21
CA ALA A 174 -4.87 30.32 39.44
C ALA A 174 -5.76 31.54 39.74
N ASN A 175 -7.03 31.32 40.13
CA ASN A 175 -7.97 32.40 40.48
C ASN A 175 -7.91 32.83 41.95
N THR A 176 -7.03 32.22 42.76
CA THR A 176 -6.86 32.54 44.20
C THR A 176 -5.54 33.29 44.47
N GLN A 177 -4.73 33.55 43.42
CA GLN A 177 -3.58 34.47 43.42
C GLN A 177 -3.97 35.81 42.81
#